data_AF-A0A1F4DHC2-F1
#
_entry.id   AF-A0A1F4DHC2-F1
#
_cell.length_a   1.000
_cell.length_b   1.000
_cell.length_c   1.000
_cell.angle_alpha   90.00
_cell.angle_beta   90.00
_cell.angle_gamma   90.00
#
_symmetry.space_group_name_H-M   'P 1'
#
loop_
_entity.id
_entity.type
_entity.pdbx_description
1 polymer ?
#
loop_
_entity_poly.entity_id
_entity_poly.type
_entity_poly.pdbx_seq_one_letter_code
_entity_poly.pdbx_strand_id
1 'polypeptide(L)' 'MNGKAISRYPVPELQELPEDIRDRILAVQEKAGFVPNVFFTLAHRPDEFRAFFRAVQSHGQPDQHAAER' A
#
# COMPACT_ATOMS: atom_id res chain seq x y z
N MET A 1 24.79 -8.64 0.91
CA MET A 1 23.58 -8.10 1.54
C MET A 1 22.74 -9.29 2.00
N ASN A 2 22.74 -9.61 3.30
CA ASN A 2 21.91 -10.69 3.83
C ASN A 2 20.49 -10.14 4.03
N GLY A 3 19.77 -9.99 2.92
CA GLY A 3 18.43 -9.40 2.89
C GLY A 3 17.43 -10.34 3.53
N LYS A 4 17.07 -10.08 4.79
CA LYS A 4 15.98 -10.80 5.44
C LYS A 4 14.70 -10.59 4.61
N ALA A 5 14.01 -11.68 4.28
CA ALA A 5 12.75 -11.61 3.55
C ALA A 5 11.75 -10.70 4.28
N ILE A 6 11.13 -9.77 3.56
CA ILE A 6 10.12 -8.86 4.11
C ILE A 6 8.80 -9.57 4.45
N SER A 7 8.60 -10.79 3.93
CA SER A 7 7.42 -11.61 4.13
C SER A 7 7.79 -13.09 4.26
N ARG A 8 6.94 -13.84 4.99
CA ARG A 8 6.98 -15.32 4.99
C ARG A 8 6.23 -15.93 3.80
N TYR A 9 5.39 -15.13 3.14
CA TYR A 9 4.62 -15.51 1.95
C TYR A 9 5.27 -14.92 0.70
N PRO A 10 5.00 -15.48 -0.51
CA PRO A 10 5.45 -14.90 -1.77
C PRO A 10 5.07 -13.42 -1.86
N VAL A 11 6.00 -12.61 -2.34
CA VAL A 11 5.77 -11.20 -2.63
C VAL A 11 5.72 -11.08 -4.15
N PRO A 12 4.54 -10.83 -4.75
CA PRO A 12 4.43 -10.69 -6.19
C PRO A 12 5.17 -9.44 -6.67
N GLU A 13 5.71 -9.51 -7.89
CA GLU A 13 6.27 -8.35 -8.57
C GLU A 13 5.16 -7.36 -8.98
N LEU A 14 5.48 -6.08 -9.10
CA LEU A 14 4.49 -5.03 -9.36
C LEU A 14 3.71 -5.25 -10.68
N GLN A 15 4.37 -5.82 -11.70
CA GLN A 15 3.77 -6.16 -13.00
C GLN A 15 2.81 -7.35 -12.95
N GLU A 16 2.92 -8.21 -11.93
CA GLU A 16 2.04 -9.37 -11.77
C GLU A 16 0.71 -8.98 -11.08
N LEU A 17 0.63 -7.75 -10.57
CA LEU A 17 -0.53 -7.28 -9.85
C LEU A 17 -1.63 -6.76 -10.79
N PRO A 18 -2.91 -6.92 -10.37
CA PRO A 18 -4.02 -6.20 -10.97
C PRO A 18 -3.74 -4.70 -11.05
N GLU A 19 -4.17 -4.08 -12.15
CA GLU A 19 -3.94 -2.66 -12.45
C GLU A 19 -4.41 -1.75 -11.31
N ASP A 20 -5.58 -2.02 -10.73
CA ASP A 20 -6.12 -1.22 -9.63
C ASP A 20 -5.27 -1.24 -8.36
N ILE A 21 -4.51 -2.33 -8.13
CA ILE A 21 -3.59 -2.45 -6.99
C ILE A 21 -2.26 -1.77 -7.31
N ARG A 22 -1.75 -1.96 -8.54
CA ARG A 22 -0.52 -1.32 -9.01
C ARG A 22 -0.64 0.20 -8.94
N ASP A 23 -1.73 0.76 -9.45
CA ASP A 23 -1.96 2.21 -9.47
C ASP A 23 -2.03 2.79 -8.05
N ARG A 24 -2.61 2.05 -7.10
CA ARG A 24 -2.63 2.46 -5.69
C ARG A 24 -1.25 2.47 -5.06
N ILE A 25 -0.42 1.47 -5.36
CA ILE A 25 0.96 1.39 -4.86
C ILE A 25 1.77 2.58 -5.40
N LEU A 26 1.64 2.88 -6.70
CA LEU A 26 2.29 4.02 -7.33
C LEU A 26 1.82 5.35 -6.73
N ALA A 27 0.51 5.54 -6.51
CA ALA A 27 -0.01 6.75 -5.88
C ALA A 27 0.52 6.96 -4.45
N VAL A 28 0.69 5.88 -3.68
CA VAL A 28 1.32 5.95 -2.35
C VAL A 28 2.79 6.33 -2.47
N GLN A 29 3.51 5.75 -3.43
CA GLN A 29 4.92 6.09 -3.68
C GLN A 29 5.09 7.57 -4.03
N GLU A 30 4.27 8.09 -4.94
CA GLU A 30 4.30 9.50 -5.33
C GLU A 30 4.02 10.44 -4.15
N LYS A 31 3.07 10.07 -3.28
CA LYS A 31 2.69 10.91 -2.12
C LYS A 31 3.70 10.83 -0.96
N ALA A 32 4.20 9.64 -0.65
CA ALA A 32 5.02 9.38 0.55
C ALA A 32 6.53 9.30 0.26
N GLY A 33 6.93 9.19 -1.01
CA GLY A 33 8.32 8.97 -1.43
C GLY A 33 8.83 7.54 -1.22
N PHE A 34 8.01 6.64 -0.66
CA PHE A 34 8.31 5.22 -0.53
C PHE A 34 7.02 4.39 -0.45
N VAL A 35 7.12 3.08 -0.70
CA VAL A 35 6.00 2.15 -0.53
C VAL A 35 6.21 1.35 0.77
N PRO A 36 5.30 1.43 1.76
CA PRO A 36 5.41 0.62 2.96
C PRO A 36 5.34 -0.88 2.64
N ASN A 37 6.20 -1.70 3.26
CA ASN A 37 6.29 -3.13 2.98
C ASN A 37 4.95 -3.87 3.07
N VAL A 38 4.03 -3.41 3.95
CA VAL A 38 2.70 -4.00 4.12
C VAL A 38 1.91 -4.09 2.80
N PHE A 39 2.12 -3.15 1.88
CA PHE A 39 1.48 -3.14 0.57
C PHE A 39 1.92 -4.35 -0.26
N PHE A 40 3.23 -4.58 -0.38
CA PHE A 40 3.78 -5.71 -1.10
C PHE A 40 3.45 -7.04 -0.41
N THR A 41 3.49 -7.08 0.93
CA THR A 41 3.17 -8.30 1.65
C THR A 41 1.70 -8.68 1.55
N LEU A 42 0.76 -7.74 1.41
CA LEU A 42 -0.67 -8.05 1.23
C LEU A 42 -1.06 -8.26 -0.24
N ALA A 43 -0.24 -7.81 -1.18
CA ALA A 43 -0.56 -7.87 -2.60
C ALA A 43 -0.71 -9.31 -3.16
N HIS A 44 -0.15 -10.31 -2.49
CA HIS A 44 -0.41 -11.73 -2.81
C HIS A 44 -1.85 -12.19 -2.52
N ARG A 45 -2.65 -11.36 -1.81
CA ARG A 45 -4.10 -11.53 -1.58
C ARG A 45 -4.84 -10.26 -2.02
N PRO A 46 -5.15 -10.10 -3.33
CA PRO A 46 -5.74 -8.87 -3.87
C PRO A 46 -7.01 -8.39 -3.15
N ASP A 47 -7.90 -9.30 -2.76
CA ASP A 47 -9.16 -8.95 -2.10
C ASP A 47 -8.94 -8.44 -0.67
N GLU A 48 -8.00 -9.04 0.06
CA GLU A 48 -7.60 -8.57 1.38
C GLU A 48 -6.89 -7.21 1.29
N PHE A 49 -6.01 -7.02 0.31
CA PHE A 49 -5.38 -5.73 0.04
C PHE A 49 -6.43 -4.63 -0.19
N ARG A 50 -7.45 -4.90 -1.01
CA ARG A 50 -8.54 -3.95 -1.29
C ARG A 50 -9.37 -3.64 -0.04
N ALA A 51 -9.65 -4.64 0.79
CA ALA A 51 -10.36 -4.43 2.06
C ALA A 51 -9.52 -3.58 3.03
N PHE A 52 -8.23 -3.92 3.19
CA PHE A 52 -7.30 -3.20 4.04
C PHE A 52 -7.16 -1.74 3.60
N PHE A 53 -6.93 -1.49 2.31
CA PHE A 53 -6.77 -0.13 1.79
C PHE A 53 -8.02 0.72 2.01
N ARG A 54 -9.22 0.15 1.87
CA ARG A 54 -10.48 0.84 2.18
C ARG A 54 -10.55 1.26 3.65
N ALA A 55 -10.21 0.34 4.57
CA ALA A 55 -10.19 0.64 5.99
C ALA A 55 -9.15 1.73 6.34
N VAL A 56 -7.92 1.61 5.82
CA VAL A 56 -6.84 2.58 6.08
C VAL A 56 -7.16 3.96 5.53
N GLN A 57 -7.67 4.05 4.29
CA GLN A 57 -7.99 5.35 3.67
C GLN A 57 -9.13 6.08 4.38
N SER A 58 -10.09 5.34 4.96
CA SER A 58 -11.20 5.92 5.73
C SER A 58 -10.75 6.51 7.07
N HIS A 59 -9.67 6.00 7.66
CA HIS A 59 -9.16 6.48 8.96
C HIS A 59 -8.02 7.50 8.82
N GLY A 60 -7.44 7.64 7.62
CA GLY A 60 -6.25 8.45 7.36
C GLY A 60 -6.49 9.79 6.67
N GLN A 61 -7.72 10.33 6.66
CA GLN A 61 -7.91 11.73 6.26
C GLN A 61 -7.44 12.62 7.40
N PRO A 62 -6.35 13.40 7.26
CA PRO A 62 -6.13 14.51 8.17
C PRO A 62 -7.34 15.44 8.03
N ASP A 63 -7.93 15.86 9.15
CA ASP A 63 -8.93 16.93 9.18
C ASP A 63 -8.42 18.09 8.32
N GLN A 64 -9.01 18.29 7.14
CA GLN A 64 -8.69 19.44 6.29
C GLN A 64 -9.17 20.77 6.91
N HIS A 65 -9.65 20.74 8.15
CA HIS A 65 -10.16 21.88 8.90
C HIS A 65 -9.17 22.50 9.92
N ALA A 66 -7.92 22.04 10.00
CA ALA A 66 -6.92 22.61 10.92
C ALA A 66 -5.99 23.66 10.27
N ALA A 67 -6.38 24.28 9.16
CA ALA A 67 -5.58 25.32 8.47
C ALA A 67 -6.20 26.73 8.51
N GLU A 68 -7.23 26.96 9.34
CA GLU A 68 -7.76 28.29 9.63
C GLU A 68 -7.99 28.46 11.14
N ARG A 69 -6.89 28.63 11.90
CA ARG A 69 -6.86 29.44 13.13
C ARG A 69 -5.50 30.13 13.26
#